data_AF-A0A0Q6W6R6-F1
#
_entry.id   AF-A0A0Q6W6R6-F1
#
_cell.length_a   1.000
_cell.length_b   1.000
_cell.length_c   1.000
_cell.angle_alpha   90.00
_cell.angle_beta   90.00
_cell.angle_gamma   90.00
#
_symmetry.space_group_name_H-M   'P 1'
#
loop_
_entity.id
_entity.type
_entity.pdbx_description
1 polymer ?
#
loop_
_entity_poly.entity_id
_entity_poly.type
_entity_poly.pdbx_seq_one_letter_code
_entity_poly.pdbx_strand_id
1 'polypeptide(L)' 'MWPPPRGLIGPPSEGAIAYFDRARVLNPYFPDIVLHFQDWALVQLGRYEEAVELLLQRVSRNPVTDVSGALL' A
#
# COMPACT_ATOMS: atom_id res chain seq x y z
N MET A 1 15.78 -4.65 -16.56
CA MET A 1 14.43 -4.04 -16.65
C MET A 1 13.42 -5.14 -16.34
N TRP A 2 12.78 -5.11 -15.17
CA TRP A 2 11.88 -6.17 -14.72
C TRP A 2 10.54 -6.09 -15.47
N PRO A 3 9.95 -7.22 -15.92
CA PRO A 3 8.73 -7.18 -16.71
C PRO A 3 7.54 -6.67 -15.86
N PRO A 4 6.73 -5.74 -16.40
CA PRO A 4 5.54 -5.27 -15.68
C PRO A 4 4.60 -6.46 -15.39
N PRO A 5 3.93 -6.48 -14.23
CA PRO A 5 2.89 -7.47 -13.95
C PRO A 5 1.88 -7.57 -15.10
N ARG A 6 1.50 -8.79 -15.52
CA ARG A 6 0.45 -9.00 -16.53
C ARG A 6 -0.86 -8.43 -15.99
N GLY A 7 -1.47 -7.49 -16.73
CA GLY A 7 -2.67 -6.75 -16.32
C GLY A 7 -2.50 -5.23 -16.21
N LEU A 8 -1.30 -4.70 -16.49
CA LEU A 8 -0.94 -3.28 -16.37
C LEU A 8 -1.54 -2.35 -17.44
N ILE A 9 -2.83 -2.49 -17.76
CA ILE A 9 -3.57 -1.53 -18.60
C ILE A 9 -4.51 -0.77 -17.66
N GLY A 10 -3.92 0.04 -16.80
CA GLY A 10 -4.63 0.78 -15.75
C GLY A 10 -3.93 2.09 -15.43
N PRO A 11 -4.59 3.02 -14.72
CA PRO A 11 -3.95 4.25 -14.25
C PRO A 11 -2.65 3.92 -13.48
N PRO A 12 -1.63 4.81 -13.49
CA PRO A 12 -0.32 4.54 -12.89
C PRO A 12 -0.39 4.08 -11.43
N SER A 13 -1.44 4.46 -10.71
CA SER A 13 -1.73 4.05 -9.34
C SER A 13 -2.07 2.55 -9.19
N GLU A 14 -2.73 1.91 -10.16
CA GLU A 14 -2.96 0.44 -10.13
C GLU A 14 -1.65 -0.33 -10.32
N GLY A 15 -0.79 0.16 -11.21
CA GLY A 15 0.55 -0.39 -11.39
C GLY A 15 1.37 -0.30 -10.10
N ALA A 16 1.29 0.83 -9.39
CA ALA A 16 2.03 1.06 -8.15
C ALA A 16 1.66 0.04 -7.06
N ILE A 17 0.37 -0.27 -6.88
CA ILE A 17 -0.09 -1.27 -5.89
C ILE A 17 0.55 -2.64 -6.15
N ALA A 18 0.57 -3.10 -7.40
CA ALA A 18 1.19 -4.39 -7.75
C ALA A 18 2.70 -4.43 -7.49
N TYR A 19 3.39 -3.28 -7.58
CA TYR A 19 4.80 -3.17 -7.18
C TYR A 19 4.97 -3.21 -5.66
N PHE A 20 4.07 -2.59 -4.89
CA PHE A 20 4.09 -2.63 -3.43
C PHE A 20 3.78 -4.03 -2.88
N ASP A 21 2.84 -4.76 -3.47
CA ASP A 21 2.57 -6.15 -3.10
C ASP A 21 3.79 -7.05 -3.30
N ARG A 22 4.52 -6.85 -4.42
CA ARG A 22 5.78 -7.56 -4.66
C ARG A 22 6.88 -7.12 -3.70
N ALA A 23 6.96 -5.84 -3.35
CA ALA A 23 7.92 -5.34 -2.38
C ALA A 23 7.71 -5.97 -1.00
N ARG A 24 6.45 -6.17 -0.57
CA ARG A 24 6.11 -6.89 0.68
C ARG A 24 6.63 -8.32 0.70
N VAL A 25 6.61 -9.01 -0.44
CA VAL A 25 7.11 -10.40 -0.57
C VAL A 25 8.64 -10.45 -0.59
N LEU A 26 9.29 -9.47 -1.24
CA LEU A 26 10.74 -9.48 -1.46
C LEU A 26 11.55 -8.90 -0.30
N ASN A 27 11.00 -7.92 0.44
CA ASN A 27 11.72 -7.30 1.55
C ASN A 27 10.79 -6.97 2.74
N PRO A 28 10.80 -7.78 3.81
CA PRO A 28 9.94 -7.56 4.97
C PRO A 28 10.47 -6.51 5.96
N TYR A 29 11.61 -5.86 5.70
CA TYR A 29 12.25 -4.97 6.68
C TYR A 29 11.58 -3.60 6.85
N PHE A 30 10.81 -3.13 5.87
CA PHE A 30 10.19 -1.79 5.90
C PHE A 30 8.69 -1.82 5.59
N PRO A 31 7.89 -2.58 6.36
CA PRO A 31 6.47 -2.74 6.06
C PRO A 31 5.69 -1.44 6.19
N ASP A 32 6.03 -0.58 7.15
CA ASP A 32 5.31 0.67 7.39
C ASP A 32 5.39 1.65 6.20
N ILE A 33 6.57 1.73 5.57
CA ILE A 33 6.81 2.59 4.41
C ILE A 33 6.02 2.08 3.20
N VAL A 34 6.07 0.76 2.97
CA VAL A 34 5.35 0.13 1.86
C VAL A 34 3.84 0.27 2.04
N LEU A 35 3.33 0.07 3.26
CA LEU A 35 1.92 0.26 3.59
C LEU A 35 1.47 1.71 3.37
N HIS A 36 2.28 2.70 3.78
CA HIS A 36 1.95 4.11 3.59
C HIS A 36 1.77 4.50 2.12
N PHE A 37 2.68 4.09 1.24
CA PHE A 37 2.58 4.41 -0.19
C PHE A 37 1.47 3.62 -0.90
N GLN A 38 1.19 2.40 -0.46
CA GLN A 38 0.11 1.58 -0.99
C GLN A 38 -1.26 2.17 -0.63
N ASP A 39 -1.44 2.63 0.60
CA ASP A 39 -2.64 3.35 1.06
C ASP A 39 -2.90 4.61 0.22
N TRP A 40 -1.87 5.45 0.02
CA TRP A 40 -1.98 6.63 -0.84
C TRP A 40 -2.38 6.30 -2.28
N ALA A 41 -1.86 5.21 -2.83
CA ALA A 41 -2.23 4.76 -4.18
C ALA A 41 -3.70 4.31 -4.24
N LEU A 42 -4.22 3.65 -3.20
CA LEU A 42 -5.61 3.22 -3.10
C LEU A 42 -6.57 4.41 -2.94
N VAL A 43 -6.22 5.40 -2.11
CA VAL A 43 -6.98 6.64 -1.94
C VAL A 43 -7.09 7.41 -3.26
N GLN A 44 -6.00 7.51 -4.04
CA GLN A 44 -6.02 8.16 -5.35
C GLN A 44 -6.84 7.41 -6.40
N LEU A 45 -7.08 6.11 -6.21
CA LEU A 45 -7.96 5.31 -7.05
C LEU A 45 -9.42 5.33 -6.58
N GLY A 46 -9.72 6.00 -5.46
CA GLY A 46 -11.03 5.97 -4.83
C GLY A 46 -11.39 4.62 -4.19
N ARG A 47 -10.39 3.75 -3.95
CA ARG A 47 -10.55 2.42 -3.34
C ARG A 47 -10.43 2.54 -1.82
N TYR A 48 -11.37 3.25 -1.21
CA TYR A 48 -11.31 3.63 0.20
C TYR A 48 -11.43 2.44 1.15
N GLU A 49 -12.23 1.43 0.81
CA GLU A 49 -12.39 0.23 1.64
C GLU A 49 -11.07 -0.51 1.81
N GLU A 50 -10.32 -0.68 0.73
CA GLU A 50 -9.00 -1.33 0.75
C GLU A 50 -7.96 -0.48 1.45
N ALA A 51 -8.02 0.86 1.30
CA ALA A 51 -7.18 1.78 2.05
C ALA A 51 -7.39 1.61 3.56
N VAL A 52 -8.64 1.56 4.02
CA VAL A 52 -9.00 1.34 5.43
C VAL A 52 -8.49 0.00 5.96
N GLU A 53 -8.65 -1.09 5.21
CA GLU A 53 -8.08 -2.39 5.60
C GLU A 53 -6.56 -2.33 5.75
N LEU A 54 -5.89 -1.58 4.88
CA LEU A 54 -4.44 -1.43 4.88
C LEU A 54 -3.95 -0.57 6.06
N LEU A 55 -4.70 0.48 6.40
CA LEU A 55 -4.49 1.31 7.59
C LEU A 55 -4.67 0.48 8.87
N LEU A 56 -5.70 -0.37 8.94
CA LEU A 56 -5.91 -1.29 10.06
C LEU A 56 -4.74 -2.27 10.24
N GLN A 57 -4.20 -2.80 9.14
CA GLN A 57 -2.99 -3.64 9.19
C GLN A 57 -1.77 -2.88 9.71
N ARG A 58 -1.63 -1.60 9.34
CA ARG A 58 -0.53 -0.73 9.78
C ARG A 58 -0.60 -0.42 11.28
N VAL A 59 -1.77 0.02 11.77
CA VAL A 59 -2.03 0.25 13.20
C VAL A 59 -1.76 -1.01 14.02
N SER A 60 -2.20 -2.17 13.53
CA SER A 60 -2.02 -3.45 14.21
C SER A 60 -0.54 -3.86 14.34
N ARG A 61 0.32 -3.43 13.41
CA ARG A 61 1.76 -3.73 13.43
C ARG A 61 2.54 -2.80 14.34
N ASN A 62 2.18 -1.53 14.38
CA ASN A 62 2.91 -0.53 15.16
C ASN A 62 1.97 0.55 15.73
N PRO A 63 1.31 0.28 16.88
CA PRO A 63 0.32 1.18 17.44
C PRO A 63 0.91 2.48 18.02
N VAL A 64 2.23 2.56 18.21
CA VAL A 64 2.90 3.69 18.89
C VAL A 64 3.36 4.79 17.93
N THR A 65 3.53 4.49 16.64
CA THR A 65 4.15 5.42 15.68
C THR A 65 3.19 5.95 14.62
N ASP A 66 1.90 5.60 14.72
CA ASP A 66 1.02 5.68 13.58
C ASP A 66 0.24 7.00 13.49
N VAL A 67 0.78 7.93 12.70
CA VAL A 67 0.06 9.13 12.21
C VAL A 67 -1.21 8.76 11.42
N SER A 68 -1.38 7.50 10.98
CA SER A 68 -2.61 7.04 10.32
C SER A 68 -3.83 7.06 11.24
N GLY A 69 -3.64 6.92 12.56
CA GLY A 69 -4.75 7.03 13.51
C GLY A 69 -5.39 8.42 13.51
N ALA A 70 -4.72 9.44 12.97
CA ALA A 70 -5.30 10.78 12.80
C ALA A 70 -6.16 10.92 11.53
N LEU A 71 -6.19 9.90 10.65
CA LEU A 71 -6.96 9.88 9.41
C LEU A 71 -8.23 9.00 9.48
N LEU A 72 -8.43 8.26 10.58
CA LEU A 72 -9.66 7.53 10.91
C LEU A 72 -10.57 8.39 11.78
#